data_AF-A0A9D0Y4G4-F1
#
_entry.id   AF-A0A9D0Y4G4-F1
#
_cell.length_a   1.000
_cell.length_b   1.000
_cell.length_c   1.000
_cell.angle_alpha   90.00
_cell.angle_beta   90.00
_cell.angle_gamma   90.00
#
_symmetry.space_group_name_H-M   'P 1'
#
loop_
_entity.id
_entity.type
_entity.pdbx_description
1 polymer ?
#
loop_
_entity_poly.entity_id
_entity_poly.type
_entity_poly.pdbx_seq_one_letter_code
_entity_poly.pdbx_strand_id
1 'polypeptide(L)'
;FHQNEVEQSEYNFDIADTEVLFRQFDEAEAMNSQLIEKELPLPAYEQVMKASHLFNLLDARHAISVTDRARFIRRVRAMSQKVAQAYYDSRERLGFPLFKE
;
A
#
# COMPACT_ATOMS: atom_id res chain seq x y z
N PHE A 1 3.19 -6.43 25.91
CA PHE A 1 2.47 -6.65 24.64
C PHE A 1 1.07 -7.23 24.80
N HIS A 2 0.73 -7.95 25.88
CA HIS A 2 -0.60 -8.58 26.03
C HIS A 2 -1.78 -7.63 25.76
N GLN A 3 -1.82 -6.46 26.40
CA GLN A 3 -2.89 -5.48 26.18
C GLN A 3 -3.02 -5.05 24.70
N ASN A 4 -1.89 -4.70 24.07
CA ASN A 4 -1.87 -4.32 22.66
C ASN A 4 -2.38 -5.45 21.74
N GLU A 5 -2.02 -6.70 22.00
CA GLU A 5 -2.49 -7.84 21.19
C GLU A 5 -4.02 -8.03 21.31
N VAL A 6 -4.57 -7.86 22.53
CA VAL A 6 -6.02 -7.93 22.76
C VAL A 6 -6.74 -6.83 21.99
N GLU A 7 -6.30 -5.58 22.15
CA GLU A 7 -6.90 -4.42 21.50
C GLU A 7 -6.80 -4.49 19.97
N GLN A 8 -5.63 -4.87 19.45
CA GLN A 8 -5.42 -5.00 18.01
C GLN A 8 -6.24 -6.15 17.42
N SER A 9 -6.38 -7.27 18.13
CA SER A 9 -7.21 -8.38 17.66
C SER A 9 -8.68 -7.99 17.59
N GLU A 10 -9.21 -7.37 18.65
CA GLU A 10 -10.60 -6.89 18.68
C GLU A 10 -10.85 -5.88 17.54
N TYR A 11 -9.92 -4.94 17.33
CA TYR A 11 -10.00 -4.03 16.20
C TYR A 11 -9.99 -4.74 14.84
N ASN A 12 -8.97 -5.57 14.59
CA ASN A 12 -8.72 -6.20 13.30
C ASN A 12 -9.79 -7.21 12.91
N PHE A 13 -10.38 -7.93 13.87
CA PHE A 13 -11.33 -9.01 13.60
C PHE A 13 -12.78 -8.59 13.74
N ASP A 14 -13.12 -7.61 14.58
CA ASP A 14 -14.52 -7.32 14.91
C ASP A 14 -14.93 -5.88 14.58
N ILE A 15 -14.11 -4.89 14.93
CA ILE A 15 -14.52 -3.47 14.93
C ILE A 15 -14.23 -2.75 13.62
N ALA A 16 -13.12 -3.06 12.93
CA ALA A 16 -12.68 -2.26 11.79
C ALA A 16 -13.75 -2.15 10.69
N ASP A 17 -14.07 -0.91 10.30
CA ASP A 17 -15.11 -0.58 9.33
C ASP A 17 -14.63 -0.86 7.90
N THR A 18 -15.15 -1.95 7.33
CA THR A 18 -14.73 -2.44 6.03
C THR A 18 -15.07 -1.50 4.88
N GLU A 19 -16.16 -0.74 4.95
CA GLU A 19 -16.54 0.22 3.91
C GLU A 19 -15.54 1.37 3.84
N VAL A 20 -15.15 1.89 5.02
CA VAL A 20 -14.12 2.93 5.14
C VAL A 20 -12.77 2.40 4.65
N LEU A 21 -12.39 1.18 5.03
CA LEU A 21 -11.13 0.57 4.61
C LEU A 21 -11.05 0.38 3.09
N PHE A 22 -12.13 -0.05 2.44
CA PHE A 22 -12.18 -0.15 0.97
C PHE A 22 -11.99 1.22 0.30
N ARG A 23 -12.71 2.25 0.77
CA ARG A 23 -12.55 3.62 0.24
C ARG A 23 -11.13 4.13 0.41
N GLN A 24 -10.53 3.93 1.58
CA GLN A 24 -9.15 4.33 1.85
C GLN A 24 -8.13 3.59 0.98
N PHE A 25 -8.39 2.33 0.64
CA PHE A 25 -7.53 1.56 -0.27
C PHE A 25 -7.56 2.21 -1.67
N ASP A 26 -8.75 2.50 -2.18
CA ASP A 26 -8.93 3.11 -3.49
C ASP A 26 -8.32 4.52 -3.55
N GLU A 27 -8.48 5.32 -2.49
CA GLU A 27 -7.84 6.62 -2.33
C GLU A 27 -6.30 6.53 -2.33
N ALA A 28 -5.73 5.53 -1.64
CA ALA A 28 -4.29 5.31 -1.62
C ALA A 28 -3.76 4.92 -3.02
N GLU A 29 -4.48 4.08 -3.77
CA GLU A 29 -4.12 3.73 -5.15
C GLU A 29 -4.21 4.94 -6.10
N ALA A 30 -5.26 5.76 -5.97
CA ALA A 30 -5.41 6.98 -6.75
C ALA A 30 -4.28 7.99 -6.45
N MET A 31 -3.98 8.22 -5.17
CA MET A 31 -2.91 9.11 -4.74
C MET A 31 -1.53 8.60 -5.19
N ASN A 32 -1.27 7.29 -5.11
CA ASN A 32 -0.06 6.69 -5.66
C ASN A 32 0.11 7.06 -7.14
N SER A 33 -0.94 6.91 -7.95
CA SER A 33 -0.88 7.23 -9.37
C SER A 33 -0.58 8.71 -9.63
N GLN A 34 -1.24 9.63 -8.91
CA GLN A 34 -0.97 11.07 -9.01
C GLN A 34 0.47 11.45 -8.61
N LEU A 35 1.02 10.80 -7.59
CA LEU A 35 2.39 11.04 -7.13
C LEU A 35 3.43 10.50 -8.12
N ILE A 36 3.14 9.37 -8.78
CA ILE A 36 3.98 8.84 -9.86
C ILE A 36 4.02 9.82 -11.04
N GLU A 37 2.88 10.36 -11.45
CA GLU A 37 2.80 11.38 -12.53
C GLU A 37 3.59 12.65 -12.19
N LYS A 38 3.74 12.98 -10.91
CA LYS A 38 4.53 14.11 -10.41
C LYS A 38 6.00 13.78 -10.18
N GLU A 39 6.45 12.58 -10.54
CA GLU A 39 7.81 12.09 -10.30
C GLU A 39 8.23 12.11 -8.81
N LEU A 40 7.29 11.79 -7.91
CA LEU A 40 7.51 11.74 -6.45
C LEU A 40 7.47 10.28 -5.95
N PRO A 41 8.51 9.47 -6.21
CA PRO A 41 8.48 8.03 -5.92
C PRO A 41 8.47 7.70 -4.41
N LEU A 42 9.14 8.48 -3.56
CA LEU A 42 9.17 8.21 -2.11
C LEU A 42 7.80 8.44 -1.46
N PRO A 43 7.10 9.58 -1.69
CA PRO A 43 5.71 9.71 -1.26
C PRO A 43 4.77 8.66 -1.88
N ALA A 44 4.99 8.28 -3.14
CA ALA A 44 4.20 7.25 -3.78
C ALA A 44 4.38 5.87 -3.10
N TYR A 45 5.58 5.58 -2.58
CA TYR A 45 5.87 4.38 -1.80
C TYR A 45 5.07 4.32 -0.49
N GLU A 46 4.91 5.44 0.21
CA GLU A 46 4.09 5.49 1.42
C GLU A 46 2.64 5.09 1.15
N GLN A 47 2.10 5.43 -0.03
CA GLN A 47 0.77 4.97 -0.45
C GLN A 47 0.71 3.46 -0.70
N VAL A 48 1.79 2.84 -1.18
CA VAL A 48 1.89 1.37 -1.30
C VAL A 48 1.81 0.72 0.08
N MET A 49 2.56 1.24 1.05
CA MET A 49 2.57 0.72 2.42
C MET A 49 1.19 0.85 3.07
N LYS A 50 0.53 2.00 2.87
CA LYS A 50 -0.84 2.23 3.33
C LYS A 50 -1.82 1.23 2.70
N ALA A 51 -1.81 1.08 1.38
CA ALA A 51 -2.69 0.14 0.68
C ALA A 51 -2.45 -1.32 1.11
N SER A 52 -1.19 -1.73 1.30
CA SER A 52 -0.82 -3.06 1.81
C SER A 52 -1.38 -3.31 3.21
N HIS A 53 -1.26 -2.34 4.11
CA HIS A 53 -1.81 -2.46 5.47
C HIS A 53 -3.35 -2.53 5.46
N LEU A 54 -4.02 -1.66 4.69
CA LEU A 54 -5.47 -1.68 4.54
C LEU A 54 -5.98 -3.01 3.97
N PHE A 55 -5.26 -3.57 2.99
CA PHE A 55 -5.55 -4.91 2.47
C PHE A 55 -5.48 -5.97 3.58
N ASN A 56 -4.46 -5.94 4.45
CA ASN A 56 -4.34 -6.90 5.53
C ASN A 56 -5.50 -6.79 6.55
N LEU A 57 -5.94 -5.57 6.86
CA LEU A 57 -7.11 -5.35 7.72
C LEU A 57 -8.39 -5.90 7.09
N LEU A 58 -8.59 -5.64 5.80
CA LEU A 58 -9.72 -6.18 5.04
C LEU A 58 -9.71 -7.72 4.96
N ASP A 59 -8.52 -8.33 4.79
CA ASP A 59 -8.33 -9.79 4.80
C ASP A 59 -8.65 -10.38 6.20
N ALA A 60 -8.20 -9.71 7.27
CA ALA A 60 -8.49 -10.08 8.66
C ALA A 60 -9.99 -9.98 9.02
N ARG A 61 -10.68 -8.95 8.52
CA ARG A 61 -12.14 -8.81 8.66
C ARG A 61 -12.95 -9.78 7.81
N HIS A 62 -12.29 -10.66 7.03
CA HIS A 62 -12.93 -11.55 6.07
C HIS A 62 -13.84 -10.84 5.06
N ALA A 63 -13.55 -9.57 4.78
CA ALA A 63 -14.33 -8.73 3.86
C ALA A 63 -13.96 -8.97 2.38
N ILE A 64 -12.90 -9.75 2.12
CA ILE A 64 -12.37 -10.04 0.80
C ILE A 64 -12.55 -11.53 0.51
N SER A 65 -13.21 -11.88 -0.60
CA SER A 65 -13.29 -13.29 -1.04
C SER A 65 -11.94 -13.80 -1.55
N VAL A 66 -11.76 -15.13 -1.63
CA VAL A 66 -10.54 -15.74 -2.18
C VAL A 66 -10.19 -15.19 -3.57
N THR A 67 -11.20 -15.00 -4.42
CA THR A 67 -11.03 -14.43 -5.77
C THR A 67 -10.63 -12.96 -5.72
N ASP A 68 -11.23 -12.19 -4.81
CA ASP A 68 -10.92 -10.77 -4.61
C ASP A 68 -9.51 -10.58 -4.04
N ARG A 69 -9.04 -11.48 -3.17
CA ARG A 69 -7.71 -11.41 -2.54
C ARG A 69 -6.61 -11.34 -3.58
N ALA A 70 -6.67 -12.19 -4.60
CA ALA A 70 -5.73 -12.17 -5.71
C ALA A 70 -5.78 -10.84 -6.51
N ARG A 71 -6.96 -10.20 -6.62
CA ARG A 71 -7.10 -8.89 -7.27
C ARG A 71 -6.42 -7.79 -6.44
N PHE A 72 -6.65 -7.73 -5.13
CA PHE A 72 -6.02 -6.73 -4.26
C PHE A 72 -4.49 -6.86 -4.25
N ILE A 73 -3.96 -8.09 -4.16
CA ILE A 73 -2.51 -8.35 -4.25
C ILE A 73 -1.93 -7.81 -5.56
N ARG A 74 -2.61 -8.03 -6.70
CA ARG A 74 -2.17 -7.49 -7.99
C ARG A 74 -2.17 -5.96 -8.03
N ARG A 75 -3.16 -5.31 -7.42
CA ARG A 75 -3.24 -3.84 -7.32
C ARG A 75 -2.06 -3.28 -6.53
N VAL A 76 -1.80 -3.80 -5.32
CA VAL A 76 -0.65 -3.38 -4.50
C VAL A 76 0.66 -3.61 -5.26
N ARG A 77 0.83 -4.78 -5.90
CA ARG A 77 2.01 -5.08 -6.71
C ARG A 77 2.21 -4.07 -7.85
N ALA A 78 1.14 -3.72 -8.56
CA ALA A 78 1.20 -2.74 -9.65
C ALA A 78 1.64 -1.36 -9.15
N MET A 79 1.13 -0.92 -8.00
CA MET A 79 1.58 0.31 -7.34
C MET A 79 3.08 0.25 -7.01
N SER A 80 3.55 -0.85 -6.39
CA SER A 80 4.97 -1.03 -6.06
C SER A 80 5.87 -1.02 -7.30
N GLN A 81 5.45 -1.64 -8.40
CA GLN A 81 6.21 -1.67 -9.65
C GLN A 81 6.37 -0.27 -10.25
N LYS A 82 5.29 0.53 -10.28
CA LYS A 82 5.36 1.93 -10.73
C LYS A 82 6.33 2.74 -9.88
N VAL A 83 6.28 2.57 -8.55
CA VAL A 83 7.19 3.24 -7.61
C VAL A 83 8.64 2.85 -7.87
N ALA A 84 8.92 1.56 -8.04
CA ALA A 84 10.27 1.07 -8.30
C ALA A 84 10.83 1.66 -9.60
N GLN A 85 10.03 1.69 -10.66
CA GLN A 85 10.45 2.30 -11.93
C GLN A 85 10.70 3.80 -11.78
N ALA A 86 9.75 4.55 -11.20
CA ALA A 86 9.90 5.98 -11.00
C ALA A 86 11.10 6.34 -10.11
N TYR A 87 11.40 5.51 -9.10
CA TYR A 87 12.60 5.67 -8.28
C TYR A 87 13.88 5.41 -9.08
N TYR A 88 13.91 4.33 -9.86
CA TYR A 88 15.04 4.02 -10.75
C TYR A 88 15.31 5.19 -11.70
N ASP A 89 14.29 5.67 -12.42
CA ASP A 89 14.43 6.77 -13.37
C ASP A 89 14.91 8.05 -12.66
N SER A 90 14.45 8.30 -11.44
CA SER A 90 14.94 9.41 -10.61
C SER A 90 16.42 9.26 -10.25
N ARG A 91 16.88 8.05 -9.94
CA ARG A 91 18.31 7.79 -9.67
C ARG A 91 19.15 7.91 -10.94
N GLU A 92 18.66 7.43 -12.07
CA GLU A 92 19.32 7.52 -13.37
C GLU A 92 19.50 8.99 -13.78
N ARG A 93 18.47 9.84 -13.65
CA ARG A 93 18.57 11.30 -13.89
C ARG A 93 19.63 12.00 -13.05
N LEU A 94 19.91 11.47 -11.86
CA LEU A 94 20.95 11.99 -10.95
C LEU A 94 22.33 11.35 -11.19
N GLY A 95 22.48 10.48 -12.18
CA GLY A 95 23.73 9.75 -12.45
C GLY A 95 24.06 8.72 -11.38
N PHE A 96 23.04 8.09 -10.78
CA PHE A 96 23.19 7.06 -9.74
C PHE A 96 24.08 7.48 -8.55
N PRO A 97 23.72 8.55 -7.81
CA PRO A 97 24.61 9.15 -6.81
C PRO A 97 24.94 8.23 -5.61
N LEU A 98 24.18 7.15 -5.43
CA LEU A 98 24.35 6.16 -4.36
C LEU A 98 25.22 4.96 -4.77
N PHE A 99 25.60 4.85 -6.04
CA PHE A 99 26.43 3.75 -6.57
C PHE A 99 27.94 4.06 -6.54
N LYS A 100 28.39 4.93 -5.64
CA LYS A 100 29.82 5.13 -5.46
C LYS A 100 30.46 3.88 -4.85
N GLU A 101 31.53 3.42 -5.48
CA GLU A 101 32.46 2.39 -4.97
C GLU A 101 32.97 2.73 -3.57
#